data_AF-A0A1I0T6M7-F1
#
_entry.id   AF-A0A1I0T6M7-F1
#
_cell.length_a   1.000
_cell.length_b   1.000
_cell.length_c   1.000
_cell.angle_alpha   90.00
_cell.angle_beta   90.00
_cell.angle_gamma   90.00
#
_symmetry.space_group_name_H-M   'P 1'
#
loop_
_entity.id
_entity.type
_entity.pdbx_description
1 polymer ?
#
loop_
_entity_poly.entity_id
_entity_poly.type
_entity_poly.pdbx_seq_one_letter_code
_entity_poly.pdbx_strand_id
1 'polypeptide(L)'
;MEPRITRKQLSYWIWSPYHRLSEKEKMNLEQCLKRYPAVRPVYEVVQEYREVVDQRDYDRFLVWLRGQLSDSKQPFYSYAKCLRSDLQAVKHAFLLPYSNGVLEGQINRLKTIKRMMYGRAGLDLLEKRVLYRL
;
A
#
# COMPACT_ATOMS: atom_id res chain seq x y z
N MET A 1 18.05 -22.09 18.13
CA MET A 1 17.24 -20.97 18.63
C MET A 1 16.38 -20.48 17.49
N GLU A 2 15.06 -20.47 17.62
CA GLU A 2 14.18 -19.92 16.58
C GLU A 2 14.47 -18.43 16.39
N PRO A 3 14.56 -17.94 15.14
CA PRO A 3 14.82 -16.52 14.89
C PRO A 3 13.65 -15.69 15.41
N ARG A 4 13.96 -14.61 16.14
CA ARG A 4 12.94 -13.69 16.64
C ARG A 4 12.38 -12.87 15.46
N ILE A 5 11.21 -13.26 14.96
CA ILE A 5 10.52 -12.57 13.87
C ILE A 5 9.74 -11.39 14.45
N THR A 6 10.03 -10.19 13.94
CA THR A 6 9.32 -8.97 14.33
C THR A 6 8.06 -8.76 13.50
N ARG A 7 7.08 -8.02 14.03
CA ARG A 7 5.87 -7.63 13.28
C ARG A 7 6.19 -6.88 11.99
N LYS A 8 7.25 -6.05 11.99
CA LYS A 8 7.71 -5.31 10.81
C LYS A 8 8.19 -6.26 9.71
N GLN A 9 8.99 -7.26 10.06
CA GLN A 9 9.46 -8.28 9.12
C GLN A 9 8.30 -9.08 8.55
N LEU A 10 7.37 -9.53 9.40
CA LEU A 10 6.19 -10.27 8.94
C LEU A 10 5.33 -9.44 7.99
N SER A 11 5.10 -8.16 8.32
CA SER A 11 4.34 -7.24 7.45
C SER A 11 5.03 -7.05 6.10
N TYR A 12 6.36 -6.91 6.11
CA TYR A 12 7.17 -6.82 4.90
C TYR A 12 7.06 -8.10 4.05
N TRP A 13 7.13 -9.28 4.65
CA TRP A 13 7.00 -10.55 3.92
C TRP A 13 5.58 -10.77 3.38
N ILE A 14 4.55 -10.42 4.16
CA ILE A 14 3.16 -10.51 3.70
C ILE A 14 2.93 -9.61 2.49
N TRP A 15 3.52 -8.42 2.48
CA TRP A 15 3.42 -7.48 1.38
C TRP A 15 4.35 -7.79 0.22
N SER A 16 5.46 -8.49 0.40
CA SER A 16 6.43 -8.69 -0.68
C SER A 16 5.98 -9.80 -1.64
N PRO A 17 6.18 -9.67 -2.97
CA PRO A 17 5.98 -10.79 -3.89
C PRO A 17 6.86 -11.97 -3.49
N TYR A 18 6.30 -13.18 -3.50
CA TYR A 18 7.01 -14.39 -3.05
C TYR A 18 8.37 -14.59 -3.75
N HIS A 19 8.46 -14.28 -5.04
CA HIS A 19 9.69 -14.42 -5.83
C HIS A 19 10.81 -13.45 -5.43
N ARG A 20 10.50 -12.34 -4.72
CA ARG A 20 11.50 -11.36 -4.25
C ARG A 20 12.07 -11.69 -2.88
N LEU A 21 11.47 -12.63 -2.16
CA LEU A 21 11.95 -13.06 -0.85
C LEU A 21 13.17 -13.97 -1.02
N SER A 22 14.17 -13.82 -0.16
CA SER A 22 15.26 -14.79 -0.07
C SER A 22 14.76 -16.14 0.45
N GLU A 23 15.50 -17.22 0.19
CA GLU A 23 15.13 -18.57 0.66
C GLU A 23 14.94 -18.62 2.19
N LYS A 24 15.78 -17.88 2.94
CA LYS A 24 15.63 -17.75 4.39
C LYS A 24 14.33 -17.05 4.79
N GLU A 25 13.93 -16.01 4.06
CA GLU A 25 12.69 -15.28 4.32
C GLU A 25 11.45 -16.10 3.95
N LYS A 26 11.48 -16.83 2.83
CA LYS A 26 10.42 -17.77 2.45
C LYS A 26 10.23 -18.84 3.52
N MET A 27 11.33 -19.44 4.00
CA MET A 27 11.27 -20.43 5.07
C MET A 27 10.67 -19.86 6.36
N ASN A 28 11.08 -18.66 6.76
CA ASN A 28 10.54 -18.00 7.95
C ASN A 28 9.05 -17.64 7.78
N LEU A 29 8.65 -17.16 6.60
CA LEU A 29 7.25 -16.87 6.28
C LEU A 29 6.40 -18.14 6.38
N GLU A 30 6.82 -19.24 5.75
CA GLU A 30 6.13 -20.53 5.83
C GLU A 30 6.03 -21.05 7.26
N GLN A 31 7.10 -20.92 8.06
CA GLN A 31 7.06 -21.28 9.47
C GLN A 31 6.04 -20.43 10.24
N CYS A 32 5.97 -19.12 9.97
CA CYS A 32 4.96 -18.24 10.54
C CYS A 32 3.54 -18.63 10.14
N LEU A 33 3.29 -18.92 8.87
CA LEU A 33 1.98 -19.33 8.37
C LEU A 33 1.54 -20.68 8.96
N LYS A 34 2.47 -21.61 9.15
CA LYS A 34 2.21 -22.89 9.85
C LYS A 34 1.91 -22.68 11.32
N ARG A 35 2.66 -21.80 11.99
CA ARG A 35 2.47 -21.53 13.43
C ARG A 35 1.18 -20.76 13.72
N TYR A 36 0.78 -19.87 12.81
CA TYR A 36 -0.42 -19.04 12.92
C TYR A 36 -1.30 -19.18 11.68
N PRO A 37 -2.07 -20.28 11.55
CA PRO A 37 -2.89 -20.55 10.37
C PRO A 37 -3.88 -19.43 10.02
N ALA A 38 -4.34 -18.68 11.02
CA ALA A 38 -5.23 -17.52 10.84
C ALA A 38 -4.62 -16.40 9.97
N VAL A 39 -3.30 -16.34 9.82
CA VAL A 39 -2.61 -15.33 9.00
C VAL A 39 -2.58 -15.72 7.52
N ARG A 40 -2.70 -17.01 7.19
CA ARG A 40 -2.62 -17.50 5.81
C ARG A 40 -3.69 -16.88 4.88
N PRO A 41 -4.98 -16.80 5.26
CA PRO A 41 -5.97 -16.14 4.42
C PRO A 41 -5.64 -14.66 4.15
N VAL A 42 -5.08 -13.97 5.14
CA VAL A 42 -4.67 -12.56 4.98
C VAL A 42 -3.52 -12.46 3.98
N TYR A 43 -2.53 -13.36 4.07
CA TYR A 43 -1.42 -13.41 3.14
C TYR A 43 -1.88 -13.64 1.70
N GLU A 44 -2.74 -14.65 1.49
CA GLU A 44 -3.27 -14.99 0.16
C GLU A 44 -4.02 -13.81 -0.47
N VAL A 45 -4.90 -13.16 0.30
CA VAL A 45 -5.66 -11.98 -0.17
C VAL A 45 -4.75 -10.80 -0.52
N VAL A 46 -3.66 -10.58 0.23
CA VAL A 46 -2.68 -9.53 -0.08
C VAL A 46 -1.90 -9.86 -1.35
N GLN A 47 -1.47 -11.11 -1.52
CA GLN A 47 -0.73 -11.52 -2.72
C GLN A 47 -1.61 -11.43 -3.98
N GLU A 48 -2.87 -11.87 -3.89
CA GLU A 48 -3.84 -11.71 -4.97
C GLU A 48 -4.04 -10.24 -5.34
N TYR A 49 -4.30 -9.38 -4.35
CA TYR A 49 -4.44 -7.93 -4.57
C TYR A 49 -3.23 -7.34 -5.30
N ARG A 50 -2.03 -7.70 -4.85
CA ARG A 50 -0.79 -7.20 -5.44
C ARG A 50 -0.62 -7.64 -6.88
N GLU A 51 -0.84 -8.91 -7.16
CA GLU A 51 -0.73 -9.47 -8.50
C GLU A 51 -1.67 -8.72 -9.46
N VAL A 52 -2.93 -8.55 -9.05
CA VAL A 52 -3.95 -7.83 -9.78
C VAL A 52 -3.55 -6.38 -10.09
N VAL A 53 -3.04 -5.66 -9.09
CA VAL A 53 -2.60 -4.26 -9.25
C VAL A 53 -1.36 -4.16 -10.14
N ASP A 54 -0.41 -5.08 -9.99
CA ASP A 54 0.84 -5.10 -10.78
C ASP A 54 0.56 -5.41 -12.26
N GLN A 55 -0.35 -6.35 -12.53
CA GLN A 55 -0.82 -6.70 -13.87
C GLN A 55 -1.78 -5.66 -14.46
N ARG A 56 -2.22 -4.68 -13.67
CA ARG A 56 -3.26 -3.70 -14.03
C ARG A 56 -4.55 -4.37 -14.57
N ASP A 57 -4.89 -5.53 -14.02
CA ASP A 57 -6.10 -6.27 -14.37
C ASP A 57 -7.30 -5.75 -13.56
N TYR A 58 -8.05 -4.82 -14.15
CA TYR A 58 -9.19 -4.21 -13.47
C TYR A 58 -10.35 -5.20 -13.25
N ASP A 59 -10.56 -6.17 -14.14
CA ASP A 59 -11.66 -7.12 -14.02
C ASP A 59 -11.40 -8.11 -12.88
N ARG A 60 -10.16 -8.60 -12.76
CA ARG A 60 -9.73 -9.42 -11.63
C ARG A 60 -9.73 -8.62 -10.32
N PHE A 61 -9.43 -7.32 -10.37
CA PHE A 61 -9.63 -6.42 -9.22
C PHE A 61 -11.09 -6.36 -8.75
N LEU A 62 -12.06 -6.29 -9.66
CA LEU A 62 -13.48 -6.29 -9.29
C LEU A 62 -13.91 -7.62 -8.66
N VAL A 63 -13.29 -8.75 -9.04
CA VAL A 63 -13.51 -10.05 -8.36
C VAL A 63 -12.97 -10.00 -6.93
N TRP A 64 -11.71 -9.58 -6.76
CA TRP A 64 -11.08 -9.43 -5.44
C TRP A 64 -11.88 -8.47 -4.53
N LEU A 65 -12.31 -7.33 -5.07
CA LEU A 65 -13.08 -6.30 -4.36
C LEU A 65 -14.42 -6.86 -3.87
N ARG A 66 -15.14 -7.61 -4.72
CA ARG A 66 -16.39 -8.29 -4.34
C ARG A 66 -16.15 -9.33 -3.25
N GLY A 67 -15.06 -10.09 -3.36
CA GLY A 67 -14.65 -11.05 -2.33
C GLY A 67 -14.49 -10.39 -0.96
N GLN A 68 -13.78 -9.26 -0.89
CA GLN A 68 -13.59 -8.52 0.37
C GLN A 68 -14.84 -7.82 0.88
N LEU A 69 -15.82 -7.54 0.03
CA LEU A 69 -17.09 -6.92 0.41
C LEU A 69 -18.20 -7.94 0.76
N SER A 70 -17.93 -9.25 0.61
CA SER A 70 -18.92 -10.31 0.82
C SER A 70 -19.35 -10.47 2.29
N ASP A 71 -18.43 -10.26 3.23
CA ASP A 71 -18.67 -10.30 4.67
C ASP A 71 -17.85 -9.22 5.37
N SER A 72 -18.47 -8.54 6.33
CA SER A 72 -17.81 -7.60 7.26
C SER A 72 -16.60 -8.19 8.00
N LYS A 73 -16.52 -9.52 8.13
CA LYS A 73 -15.39 -10.24 8.76
C LYS A 73 -14.18 -10.41 7.84
N GLN A 74 -14.30 -10.07 6.56
CA GLN A 74 -13.18 -10.14 5.63
C GLN A 74 -12.02 -9.23 6.09
N PRO A 75 -10.75 -9.66 5.96
CA PRO A 75 -9.61 -8.93 6.51
C PRO A 75 -9.48 -7.49 6.00
N PHE A 76 -9.92 -7.23 4.76
CA PHE A 76 -9.83 -5.91 4.13
C PHE A 76 -11.19 -5.27 3.83
N TYR A 77 -12.27 -5.69 4.51
CA TYR A 77 -13.62 -5.16 4.27
C TYR A 77 -13.70 -3.62 4.30
N SER A 78 -13.15 -2.99 5.35
CA SER A 78 -13.16 -1.53 5.48
C SER A 78 -12.36 -0.83 4.38
N TYR A 79 -11.23 -1.43 3.97
CA TYR A 79 -10.41 -0.91 2.89
C TYR A 79 -11.12 -1.04 1.53
N ALA A 80 -11.72 -2.19 1.26
CA ALA A 80 -12.53 -2.44 0.08
C ALA A 80 -13.74 -1.48 0.01
N LYS A 81 -14.35 -1.13 1.15
CA LYS A 81 -15.42 -0.12 1.20
C LYS A 81 -14.94 1.26 0.74
N CYS A 82 -13.73 1.67 1.17
CA CYS A 82 -13.12 2.92 0.71
C CYS A 82 -12.77 2.90 -0.78
N LEU A 83 -12.26 1.77 -1.30
CA LEU A 83 -12.00 1.63 -2.74
C LEU A 83 -13.30 1.70 -3.56
N ARG A 84 -14.37 1.08 -3.05
CA ARG A 84 -15.69 1.13 -3.71
C ARG A 84 -16.28 2.54 -3.74
N SER A 85 -16.05 3.36 -2.70
CA SER A 85 -16.63 4.72 -2.65
C SER A 85 -16.12 5.64 -3.76
N ASP A 86 -14.95 5.35 -4.33
CA ASP A 86 -14.41 6.08 -5.49
C ASP A 86 -13.89 5.10 -6.56
N LEU A 87 -14.80 4.24 -7.03
CA LEU A 87 -14.45 3.19 -7.99
C LEU A 87 -13.97 3.76 -9.34
N GLN A 88 -14.40 4.98 -9.71
CA GLN A 88 -13.95 5.65 -10.94
C GLN A 88 -12.48 6.04 -10.85
N ALA A 89 -12.04 6.67 -9.75
CA ALA A 89 -10.62 6.98 -9.57
C ALA A 89 -9.77 5.70 -9.52
N VAL A 90 -10.27 4.64 -8.86
CA VAL A 90 -9.60 3.34 -8.85
C VAL A 90 -9.49 2.78 -10.27
N LYS A 91 -10.57 2.77 -11.06
CA LYS A 91 -10.52 2.33 -12.47
C LYS A 91 -9.48 3.09 -13.28
N HIS A 92 -9.40 4.41 -13.11
CA HIS A 92 -8.40 5.22 -13.79
C HIS A 92 -6.97 4.86 -13.36
N ALA A 93 -6.73 4.47 -12.11
CA ALA A 93 -5.42 4.01 -11.65
C ALA A 93 -4.97 2.70 -12.35
N PHE A 94 -5.91 1.85 -12.78
CA PHE A 94 -5.61 0.66 -13.57
C PHE A 94 -5.38 0.99 -15.06
N LEU A 95 -6.18 1.89 -15.63
CA LEU A 95 -6.15 2.19 -17.06
C LEU A 95 -5.06 3.18 -17.49
N LEU A 96 -4.76 4.17 -16.65
CA LEU A 96 -3.87 5.27 -17.02
C LEU A 96 -2.43 4.99 -16.60
N PRO A 97 -1.43 5.49 -17.35
CA PRO A 97 -0.02 5.35 -16.97
C PRO A 97 0.37 6.30 -15.83
N TYR A 98 -0.51 7.24 -15.44
CA TYR A 98 -0.21 8.27 -14.45
C TYR A 98 -0.26 7.72 -13.03
N SER A 99 0.64 8.21 -12.19
CA SER A 99 0.61 8.00 -10.74
C SER A 99 0.55 9.33 -10.01
N ASN A 100 -0.08 9.36 -8.84
CA ASN A 100 -0.06 10.53 -7.96
C ASN A 100 1.32 10.78 -7.31
N GLY A 101 2.33 9.94 -7.58
CA GLY A 101 3.63 10.03 -6.91
C GLY A 101 4.36 11.36 -7.12
N VAL A 102 4.28 11.95 -8.31
CA VAL A 102 4.89 13.27 -8.58
C VAL A 102 4.20 14.36 -7.76
N LEU A 103 2.85 14.36 -7.76
CA LEU A 103 2.04 15.30 -7.00
C LEU A 103 2.30 15.15 -5.50
N GLU A 104 2.28 13.93 -4.97
CA GLU A 104 2.59 13.63 -3.57
C GLU A 104 4.01 14.05 -3.20
N GLY A 105 4.98 13.87 -4.11
CA GLY A 105 6.35 14.36 -3.95
C GLY A 105 6.41 15.88 -3.79
N GLN A 106 5.71 16.63 -4.63
CA GLN A 106 5.65 18.10 -4.52
C GLN A 106 4.93 18.55 -3.24
N ILE A 107 3.82 17.90 -2.87
CA ILE A 107 3.11 18.17 -1.63
C ILE A 107 4.01 17.91 -0.42
N ASN A 108 4.77 16.82 -0.43
CA ASN A 108 5.70 16.49 0.65
C ASN A 108 6.84 17.50 0.73
N ARG A 109 7.41 17.93 -0.40
CA ARG A 109 8.40 19.00 -0.45
C ARG A 109 7.86 20.30 0.16
N LEU A 110 6.65 20.70 -0.23
CA LEU A 110 5.99 21.89 0.30
C LEU A 110 5.76 21.78 1.82
N LYS A 111 5.25 20.63 2.30
CA LYS A 111 5.07 20.36 3.73
C LYS A 111 6.40 20.41 4.48
N THR A 112 7.49 19.91 3.90
CA THR A 112 8.83 19.98 4.49
C THR A 112 9.32 21.41 4.61
N ILE A 113 9.19 22.23 3.57
CA ILE A 113 9.54 23.67 3.62
C ILE A 113 8.76 24.37 4.74
N LYS A 114 7.43 24.14 4.81
CA LYS A 114 6.60 24.72 5.87
C LYS A 114 7.03 24.29 7.27
N ARG A 115 7.42 23.02 7.46
CA ARG A 115 7.93 22.49 8.75
C ARG A 115 9.27 23.08 9.13
N MET A 116 10.20 23.25 8.18
CA MET A 116 11.49 23.93 8.42
C MET A 116 11.30 25.39 8.87
N MET A 117 10.16 26.00 8.54
CA MET A 117 9.80 27.37 8.92
C MET A 117 8.89 27.42 10.15
N TYR A 118 8.84 26.34 10.93
CA TYR A 118 8.02 26.23 12.16
C TYR A 118 6.54 26.56 11.93
N GLY A 119 6.03 26.32 10.72
CA GLY A 119 4.64 26.62 10.35
C GLY A 119 4.32 28.11 10.16
N ARG A 120 5.30 29.01 10.28
CA ARG A 120 5.11 30.48 10.23
C ARG A 120 5.13 31.07 8.82
N ALA A 121 5.35 30.24 7.81
CA ALA A 121 5.34 30.68 6.42
C ALA A 121 3.91 30.80 5.90
N GLY A 122 3.50 32.04 5.60
CA GLY A 122 2.30 32.33 4.81
C GLY A 122 2.45 31.89 3.35
N LEU A 123 1.37 32.01 2.56
CA LEU A 123 1.36 31.56 1.17
C LEU A 123 2.45 32.23 0.32
N ASP A 124 2.57 33.56 0.39
CA ASP A 124 3.56 34.32 -0.40
C ASP A 124 5.02 33.86 -0.13
N LEU A 125 5.32 33.54 1.12
CA LEU A 125 6.66 33.09 1.52
C LEU A 125 6.90 31.63 1.10
N LEU A 126 5.89 30.77 1.20
CA LEU A 126 5.96 29.40 0.70
C LEU A 126 6.14 29.38 -0.82
N GLU A 127 5.38 30.20 -1.55
CA GLU A 127 5.51 30.36 -3.00
C GLU A 127 6.94 30.75 -3.38
N LYS A 128 7.49 31.78 -2.72
CA LYS A 128 8.85 32.23 -2.99
C LYS A 128 9.90 31.14 -2.76
N ARG A 129 9.80 30.36 -1.67
CA ARG A 129 10.73 29.25 -1.40
C ARG A 129 10.56 28.06 -2.34
N VAL A 130 9.32 27.79 -2.77
CA VAL A 130 9.01 26.67 -3.67
C VAL A 130 9.46 26.98 -5.11
N LEU A 131 9.18 28.17 -5.62
CA LEU A 131 9.49 28.58 -7.00
C LEU A 131 10.96 29.01 -7.16
N TYR A 132 11.48 29.84 -6.26
CA TYR A 132 12.83 30.41 -6.39
C TYR A 132 13.92 29.67 -5.62
N ARG A 133 13.58 28.58 -4.90
CA ARG A 133 14.52 27.79 -4.05
C ARG A 133 15.32 28.64 -3.04
N LEU A 134 14.70 29.65 -2.45
CA LEU A 134 15.18 30.36 -1.25
C LEU A 134 15.02 29.47 0.00
#